data_AF-A0A2V5M9V6-F1
#
_entry.id   AF-A0A2V5M9V6-F1
#
_cell.length_a   1.000
_cell.length_b   1.000
_cell.length_c   1.000
_cell.angle_alpha   90.00
_cell.angle_beta   90.00
_cell.angle_gamma   90.00
#
_symmetry.space_group_name_H-M   'P 1'
#
loop_
_entity.id
_entity.type
_entity.pdbx_description
1 polymer ?
#
loop_
_entity_poly.entity_id
_entity_poly.type
_entity_poly.pdbx_seq_one_letter_code
_entity_poly.pdbx_strand_id
1 'polypeptide(L)'
;MPSNHLIVLPSSPAASESYSAADEEIGQGISLAQENLLRQQKPDGHWCGELLVDSTLCSDYVVFMHWCGEVDAHLQRRCVRHILKRQLPDGGWNIYHGGPSEINASVKAYFALKLAGCSVDAPFMQEARATIMRLGGIPQMNTFSKLYLALVGVFPWKYLPAIPIEMVLLPSWAPFHIYKMSSWSRAMLIPLSIINHFKPTRILAGEKQLHELYPLGTEQADLRLPRSEKFWTWRNFFLRLDDTFKFLQPLRIGLLRQRAMEAAEQWMLERIREGSDGLAAVYPAMLNSMIALRALGYSKTNPVYAKAENDFAGLFVDDPEDFRIQPCLSPVWDTAITIIAL
;
A
#
# COMPACT_ATOMS: atom_id res chain seq x y z
N MET A 1 -8.82 -22.70 34.34
CA MET A 1 -9.05 -23.64 33.22
C MET A 1 -8.84 -22.86 31.92
N PRO A 2 -7.81 -23.15 31.12
CA PRO A 2 -7.59 -22.45 29.86
C PRO A 2 -8.39 -23.13 28.75
N SER A 3 -9.28 -22.36 28.10
CA SER A 3 -10.03 -22.76 26.92
C SER A 3 -9.13 -22.74 25.69
N ASN A 4 -8.65 -23.91 25.28
CA ASN A 4 -8.02 -24.12 23.97
C ASN A 4 -9.08 -24.03 22.87
N HIS A 5 -9.34 -22.82 22.36
CA HIS A 5 -9.98 -22.67 21.05
C HIS A 5 -8.89 -22.65 19.97
N LEU A 6 -8.25 -23.80 19.76
CA LEU A 6 -7.54 -24.08 18.53
C LEU A 6 -8.60 -24.41 17.47
N ILE A 7 -8.60 -23.68 16.36
CA ILE A 7 -9.35 -24.07 15.17
C ILE A 7 -8.73 -25.37 14.69
N VAL A 8 -9.37 -26.50 14.99
CA VAL A 8 -9.03 -27.80 14.43
C VAL A 8 -9.57 -27.78 13.01
N LEU A 9 -8.68 -27.67 12.02
CA LEU A 9 -9.03 -27.96 10.64
C LEU A 9 -9.58 -29.41 10.62
N PRO A 10 -10.71 -29.68 9.95
CA PRO A 10 -11.19 -31.04 9.83
C PRO A 10 -10.06 -31.91 9.29
N SER A 11 -9.73 -32.97 10.05
CA SER A 11 -8.80 -34.00 9.59
C SER A 11 -9.27 -34.46 8.22
N SER A 12 -8.34 -34.51 7.25
CA SER A 12 -8.58 -35.02 5.90
C SER A 12 -9.43 -36.28 6.00
N PRO A 13 -10.51 -36.44 5.19
CA PRO A 13 -11.30 -37.65 5.22
C PRO A 13 -10.36 -38.86 5.13
N ALA A 14 -10.60 -39.86 5.99
CA ALA A 14 -9.78 -41.06 6.05
C ALA A 14 -9.61 -41.59 4.62
N ALA A 15 -8.35 -41.60 4.14
CA ALA A 15 -8.02 -42.01 2.79
C ALA A 15 -8.49 -43.46 2.58
N SER A 16 -9.56 -43.64 1.81
CA SER A 16 -10.05 -44.96 1.39
C SER A 16 -10.11 -45.14 -0.13
N GLU A 17 -9.48 -44.25 -0.90
CA GLU A 17 -9.32 -44.45 -2.34
C GLU A 17 -7.82 -44.37 -2.68
N SER A 18 -7.24 -45.53 -2.91
CA SER A 18 -5.92 -45.66 -3.53
C SER A 18 -6.12 -45.59 -5.03
N TYR A 19 -5.91 -44.42 -5.64
CA TYR A 19 -5.96 -44.29 -7.09
C TYR A 19 -4.80 -45.07 -7.75
N SER A 20 -5.11 -45.79 -8.83
CA SER A 20 -4.10 -46.46 -9.63
C SER A 20 -3.30 -45.43 -10.43
N ALA A 21 -2.00 -45.64 -10.63
CA ALA A 21 -1.20 -44.82 -11.55
C ALA A 21 -1.69 -44.90 -13.01
N ALA A 22 -2.54 -45.88 -13.32
CA ALA A 22 -3.18 -46.07 -14.63
C ALA A 22 -4.65 -45.61 -14.64
N ASP A 23 -5.06 -44.76 -13.70
CA ASP A 23 -6.41 -44.18 -13.69
C ASP A 23 -6.59 -43.24 -14.89
N GLU A 24 -7.45 -43.63 -15.82
CA GLU A 24 -7.71 -42.91 -17.07
C GLU A 24 -8.34 -41.53 -16.82
N GLU A 25 -9.16 -41.38 -15.78
CA GLU A 25 -9.80 -40.10 -15.45
C GLU A 25 -8.76 -39.10 -14.93
N ILE A 26 -7.83 -39.56 -14.09
CA ILE A 26 -6.70 -38.74 -13.62
C ILE A 26 -5.78 -38.37 -14.80
N GLY A 27 -5.45 -39.34 -15.66
CA GLY A 27 -4.64 -39.10 -16.85
C GLY A 27 -5.27 -38.04 -17.77
N GLN A 28 -6.58 -38.16 -18.04
CA GLN A 28 -7.32 -37.18 -18.83
C GLN A 28 -7.34 -35.81 -18.15
N GLY A 29 -7.56 -35.76 -16.83
CA GLY A 29 -7.52 -34.51 -16.05
C GLY A 29 -6.17 -33.80 -16.14
N ILE A 30 -5.07 -34.54 -16.04
CA ILE A 30 -3.70 -34.01 -16.21
C ILE A 30 -3.51 -33.46 -17.61
N SER A 31 -3.87 -34.21 -18.66
CA SER A 31 -3.73 -33.74 -20.05
C SER A 31 -4.51 -32.45 -20.30
N LEU A 32 -5.76 -32.37 -19.84
CA LEU A 32 -6.57 -31.15 -19.96
C LEU A 32 -5.97 -29.97 -19.20
N ALA A 33 -5.39 -30.20 -18.01
CA ALA A 33 -4.71 -29.16 -17.24
C ALA A 33 -3.44 -28.66 -17.93
N GLN A 34 -2.61 -29.57 -18.46
CA GLN A 34 -1.41 -29.23 -19.23
C GLN A 34 -1.76 -28.43 -20.49
N GLU A 35 -2.76 -28.88 -21.27
CA GLU A 35 -3.25 -28.15 -22.45
C GLU A 35 -3.78 -26.76 -22.08
N ASN A 36 -4.45 -26.62 -20.94
CA ASN A 36 -4.92 -25.32 -20.47
C ASN A 36 -3.76 -24.39 -20.05
N LEU A 37 -2.73 -24.90 -19.39
CA LEU A 37 -1.54 -24.12 -19.06
C LEU A 37 -0.80 -23.71 -20.33
N LEU A 38 -0.51 -24.63 -21.25
CA LEU A 38 0.17 -24.34 -22.51
C LEU A 38 -0.57 -23.28 -23.35
N ARG A 39 -1.91 -23.30 -23.37
CA ARG A 39 -2.71 -22.26 -24.06
C ARG A 39 -2.60 -20.87 -23.44
N GLN A 40 -2.22 -20.75 -22.17
CA GLN A 40 -2.06 -19.47 -21.48
C GLN A 40 -0.64 -18.88 -21.62
N GLN A 41 0.29 -19.60 -22.23
CA GLN A 41 1.65 -19.12 -22.47
C GLN A 41 1.62 -17.85 -23.32
N LYS A 42 2.38 -16.84 -22.93
CA LYS A 42 2.57 -15.62 -23.71
C LYS A 42 3.49 -15.89 -24.91
N PRO A 43 3.45 -15.05 -25.98
CA PRO A 43 4.23 -15.28 -27.20
C PRO A 43 5.75 -15.37 -27.01
N ASP A 44 6.28 -14.73 -25.98
CA ASP A 44 7.69 -14.75 -25.58
C ASP A 44 8.04 -15.92 -24.62
N GLY A 45 7.08 -16.82 -24.39
CA GLY A 45 7.27 -18.09 -23.69
C GLY A 45 7.01 -18.07 -22.19
N HIS A 46 6.72 -16.91 -21.60
CA HIS A 46 6.46 -16.82 -20.15
C HIS A 46 4.97 -17.01 -19.82
N TRP A 47 4.69 -17.31 -18.55
CA TRP A 47 3.38 -17.22 -17.94
C TRP A 47 3.37 -16.06 -16.97
N CYS A 48 2.29 -15.29 -16.96
CA CYS A 48 2.05 -14.29 -15.94
C CYS A 48 0.55 -14.28 -15.66
N GLY A 49 0.19 -14.78 -14.49
CA GLY A 49 -1.13 -14.59 -13.93
C GLY A 49 -1.30 -13.16 -13.46
N GLU A 50 -2.55 -12.75 -13.29
CA GLU A 50 -2.83 -11.49 -12.63
C GLU A 50 -2.75 -11.64 -11.11
N LEU A 51 -2.05 -10.73 -10.45
CA LEU A 51 -1.97 -10.70 -8.99
C LEU A 51 -3.10 -9.83 -8.40
N LEU A 52 -4.19 -10.50 -8.03
CA LEU A 52 -5.38 -9.87 -7.46
C LEU A 52 -5.17 -9.41 -6.02
N VAL A 53 -5.67 -8.21 -5.71
CA VAL A 53 -5.67 -7.62 -4.36
C VAL A 53 -7.05 -6.98 -4.11
N ASP A 54 -7.16 -6.32 -2.97
CA ASP A 54 -8.29 -5.51 -2.57
C ASP A 54 -8.42 -4.17 -3.33
N SER A 55 -9.40 -3.37 -2.90
CA SER A 55 -9.70 -2.04 -3.48
C SER A 55 -8.74 -0.92 -3.06
N THR A 56 -7.80 -1.18 -2.15
CA THR A 56 -6.98 -0.12 -1.54
C THR A 56 -6.02 0.52 -2.53
N LEU A 57 -5.52 -0.22 -3.53
CA LEU A 57 -4.61 0.31 -4.54
C LEU A 57 -5.31 1.36 -5.43
N CYS A 58 -6.50 1.05 -5.93
CA CYS A 58 -7.32 2.04 -6.64
C CYS A 58 -7.67 3.24 -5.75
N SER A 59 -7.94 3.00 -4.47
CA SER A 59 -8.27 4.05 -3.51
C SER A 59 -7.09 5.01 -3.27
N ASP A 60 -5.91 4.48 -3.00
CA ASP A 60 -4.68 5.25 -2.81
C ASP A 60 -4.31 6.03 -4.08
N TYR A 61 -4.54 5.46 -5.25
CA TYR A 61 -4.25 6.13 -6.52
C TYR A 61 -5.21 7.30 -6.80
N VAL A 62 -6.49 7.18 -6.43
CA VAL A 62 -7.42 8.33 -6.46
C VAL A 62 -6.93 9.43 -5.52
N VAL A 63 -6.54 9.09 -4.29
CA VAL A 63 -5.98 10.08 -3.35
C VAL A 63 -4.71 10.72 -3.91
N PHE A 64 -3.84 9.95 -4.56
CA PHE A 64 -2.63 10.46 -5.20
C PHE A 64 -2.95 11.45 -6.33
N MET A 65 -3.92 11.17 -7.21
CA MET A 65 -4.32 12.11 -8.27
C MET A 65 -4.82 13.45 -7.70
N HIS A 66 -5.64 13.40 -6.63
CA HIS A 66 -6.12 14.62 -5.95
C HIS A 66 -4.98 15.34 -5.24
N TRP A 67 -4.07 14.61 -4.61
CA TRP A 67 -2.85 15.20 -4.04
C TRP A 67 -2.04 15.87 -5.15
N CYS A 68 -1.76 15.23 -6.28
CA CYS A 68 -1.06 15.84 -7.41
C CYS A 68 -1.78 17.06 -8.00
N GLY A 69 -3.07 17.24 -7.74
CA GLY A 69 -3.89 18.30 -8.34
C GLY A 69 -4.14 18.07 -9.84
N GLU A 70 -3.91 16.85 -10.31
CA GLU A 70 -3.94 16.44 -11.71
C GLU A 70 -4.86 15.22 -11.82
N VAL A 71 -6.17 15.44 -11.69
CA VAL A 71 -7.16 14.37 -11.68
C VAL A 71 -7.55 13.98 -13.11
N ASP A 72 -7.21 12.76 -13.52
CA ASP A 72 -7.79 12.14 -14.72
C ASP A 72 -9.20 11.63 -14.38
N ALA A 73 -10.21 12.32 -14.91
CA ALA A 73 -11.60 11.99 -14.64
C ALA A 73 -12.03 10.63 -15.19
N HIS A 74 -11.45 10.17 -16.31
CA HIS A 74 -11.76 8.84 -16.87
C HIS A 74 -11.17 7.75 -15.98
N LEU A 75 -9.90 7.86 -15.65
CA LEU A 75 -9.21 6.89 -14.78
C LEU A 75 -9.82 6.86 -13.37
N GLN A 76 -10.13 8.02 -12.79
CA GLN A 76 -10.83 8.11 -11.51
C GLN A 76 -12.17 7.36 -11.54
N ARG A 77 -13.00 7.55 -12.58
CA ARG A 77 -14.28 6.84 -12.70
C ARG A 77 -14.09 5.32 -12.72
N ARG A 78 -13.04 4.84 -13.38
CA ARG A 78 -12.71 3.42 -13.44
C ARG A 78 -12.27 2.86 -12.08
N CYS A 79 -11.38 3.56 -11.38
CA CYS A 79 -11.03 3.23 -9.99
C CYS A 79 -12.24 3.22 -9.06
N VAL A 80 -13.14 4.22 -9.19
CA VAL A 80 -14.36 4.31 -8.38
C VAL A 80 -15.30 3.12 -8.65
N ARG A 81 -15.49 2.72 -9.91
CA ARG A 81 -16.28 1.52 -10.26
C ARG A 81 -15.70 0.27 -9.60
N HIS A 82 -14.38 0.12 -9.62
CA HIS A 82 -13.67 -0.99 -8.97
C HIS A 82 -13.88 -1.02 -7.45
N ILE A 83 -13.78 0.15 -6.80
CA ILE A 83 -13.99 0.31 -5.36
C ILE A 83 -15.44 -0.04 -4.98
N LEU A 84 -16.43 0.51 -5.69
CA LEU A 84 -17.85 0.28 -5.43
C LEU A 84 -18.24 -1.19 -5.57
N LYS A 85 -17.72 -1.89 -6.59
CA LYS A 85 -17.97 -3.34 -6.79
C LYS A 85 -17.51 -4.22 -5.63
N ARG A 86 -16.60 -3.73 -4.78
CA ARG A 86 -15.98 -4.47 -3.68
C ARG A 86 -16.48 -4.07 -2.31
N GLN A 87 -17.49 -3.20 -2.23
CA GLN A 87 -18.12 -2.87 -0.97
C GLN A 87 -18.84 -4.12 -0.43
N LEU A 88 -18.62 -4.41 0.85
CA LEU A 88 -19.24 -5.53 1.54
C LEU A 88 -20.67 -5.22 1.96
N PRO A 89 -21.50 -6.23 2.27
CA PRO A 89 -22.88 -6.03 2.71
C PRO A 89 -23.03 -5.20 3.99
N ASP A 90 -21.99 -5.10 4.82
CA ASP A 90 -21.99 -4.23 6.00
C ASP A 90 -21.48 -2.80 5.70
N GLY A 91 -21.22 -2.49 4.43
CA GLY A 91 -20.78 -1.19 3.94
C GLY A 91 -19.27 -0.97 3.95
N GLY A 92 -18.46 -1.85 4.55
CA GLY A 92 -17.00 -1.69 4.57
C GLY A 92 -16.28 -2.41 3.42
N TRP A 93 -14.95 -2.52 3.53
CA TRP A 93 -14.07 -3.20 2.57
C TRP A 93 -13.06 -4.09 3.27
N ASN A 94 -12.72 -5.23 2.68
CA ASN A 94 -11.73 -6.18 3.18
C ASN A 94 -10.38 -6.07 2.44
N ILE A 95 -9.38 -6.78 2.96
CA ILE A 95 -8.02 -6.86 2.38
C ILE A 95 -7.69 -8.25 1.78
N TYR A 96 -8.65 -9.17 1.81
CA TYR A 96 -8.56 -10.49 1.17
C TYR A 96 -9.95 -11.01 0.85
N HIS A 97 -10.06 -11.89 -0.15
CA HIS A 97 -11.35 -12.43 -0.60
C HIS A 97 -12.11 -13.15 0.52
N GLY A 98 -13.38 -12.79 0.72
CA GLY A 98 -14.22 -13.35 1.79
C GLY A 98 -13.87 -12.88 3.21
N GLY A 99 -12.92 -11.96 3.37
CA GLY A 99 -12.57 -11.38 4.67
C GLY A 99 -13.59 -10.37 5.19
N PRO A 100 -13.53 -10.03 6.49
CA PRO A 100 -14.38 -9.01 7.08
C PRO A 100 -13.91 -7.59 6.71
N SER A 101 -14.77 -6.61 6.93
CA SER A 101 -14.42 -5.19 6.83
C SER A 101 -13.22 -4.85 7.70
N GLU A 102 -12.23 -4.19 7.09
CA GLU A 102 -10.97 -3.77 7.69
C GLU A 102 -10.87 -2.23 7.68
N ILE A 103 -10.35 -1.64 8.75
CA ILE A 103 -10.42 -0.20 8.98
C ILE A 103 -9.66 0.62 7.94
N ASN A 104 -8.45 0.20 7.54
CA ASN A 104 -7.63 0.93 6.58
C ASN A 104 -8.25 0.86 5.19
N ALA A 105 -8.67 -0.33 4.75
CA ALA A 105 -9.34 -0.50 3.47
C ALA A 105 -10.63 0.32 3.40
N SER A 106 -11.44 0.28 4.46
CA SER A 106 -12.72 0.99 4.50
C SER A 106 -12.56 2.51 4.47
N VAL A 107 -11.62 3.07 5.24
CA VAL A 107 -11.39 4.53 5.22
C VAL A 107 -10.81 4.98 3.88
N LYS A 108 -9.85 4.23 3.30
CA LYS A 108 -9.29 4.54 1.99
C LYS A 108 -10.35 4.55 0.90
N ALA A 109 -11.19 3.51 0.85
CA ALA A 109 -12.29 3.40 -0.11
C ALA A 109 -13.29 4.55 0.06
N TYR A 110 -13.78 4.77 1.28
CA TYR A 110 -14.70 5.89 1.58
C TYR A 110 -14.13 7.23 1.13
N PHE A 111 -12.86 7.47 1.44
CA PHE A 111 -12.22 8.74 1.10
C PHE A 111 -12.07 8.91 -0.40
N ALA A 112 -11.63 7.87 -1.13
CA ALA A 112 -11.55 7.91 -2.58
C ALA A 112 -12.92 8.19 -3.24
N LEU A 113 -14.00 7.58 -2.74
CA LEU A 113 -15.36 7.83 -3.21
C LEU A 113 -15.80 9.27 -2.92
N LYS A 114 -15.51 9.79 -1.73
CA LYS A 114 -15.79 11.19 -1.36
C LYS A 114 -15.02 12.17 -2.26
N LEU A 115 -13.74 11.92 -2.51
CA LEU A 115 -12.92 12.72 -3.43
C LEU A 115 -13.47 12.71 -4.86
N ALA A 116 -14.05 11.58 -5.27
CA ALA A 116 -14.69 11.43 -6.57
C ALA A 116 -16.08 12.09 -6.69
N GLY A 117 -16.58 12.68 -5.60
CA GLY A 117 -17.85 13.42 -5.58
C GLY A 117 -19.06 12.60 -5.15
N CYS A 118 -18.87 11.39 -4.61
CA CYS A 118 -19.98 10.65 -3.99
C CYS A 118 -20.48 11.41 -2.75
N SER A 119 -21.80 11.67 -2.70
CA SER A 119 -22.41 12.32 -1.55
C SER A 119 -22.27 11.47 -0.29
N VAL A 120 -21.85 12.09 0.81
CA VAL A 120 -21.75 11.44 2.13
C VAL A 120 -23.10 10.98 2.69
N ASP A 121 -24.19 11.51 2.13
CA ASP A 121 -25.57 11.14 2.49
C ASP A 121 -26.15 10.02 1.62
N ALA A 122 -25.41 9.55 0.61
CA ALA A 122 -25.83 8.39 -0.17
C ALA A 122 -25.90 7.15 0.75
N PRO A 123 -26.91 6.26 0.60
CA PRO A 123 -27.10 5.10 1.49
C PRO A 123 -25.82 4.26 1.69
N PHE A 124 -25.13 3.93 0.59
CA PHE A 124 -23.90 3.15 0.63
C PHE A 124 -22.73 3.87 1.34
N MET A 125 -22.68 5.22 1.29
CA MET A 125 -21.70 6.01 2.05
C MET A 125 -22.06 6.08 3.53
N GLN A 126 -23.35 6.14 3.87
CA GLN A 126 -23.79 6.12 5.26
C GLN A 126 -23.48 4.78 5.94
N GLU A 127 -23.70 3.67 5.24
CA GLU A 127 -23.32 2.32 5.69
C GLU A 127 -21.80 2.19 5.87
N ALA A 128 -21.03 2.65 4.89
CA ALA A 128 -19.57 2.70 4.99
C ALA A 128 -19.10 3.50 6.21
N ARG A 129 -19.65 4.70 6.42
CA ARG A 129 -19.37 5.51 7.61
C ARG A 129 -19.72 4.74 8.87
N ALA A 130 -20.91 4.17 8.98
CA ALA A 130 -21.34 3.41 10.17
C ALA A 130 -20.37 2.26 10.49
N THR A 131 -19.92 1.50 9.48
CA THR A 131 -18.94 0.44 9.67
C THR A 131 -17.56 0.96 10.06
N ILE A 132 -17.07 2.04 9.44
CA ILE A 132 -15.82 2.70 9.83
C ILE A 132 -15.88 3.15 11.30
N MET A 133 -17.00 3.73 11.74
CA MET A 133 -17.18 4.15 13.13
C MET A 133 -17.19 2.97 14.10
N ARG A 134 -17.85 1.85 13.73
CA ARG A 134 -17.82 0.60 14.51
C ARG A 134 -16.41 0.03 14.63
N LEU A 135 -15.57 0.21 13.62
CA LEU A 135 -14.16 -0.17 13.61
C LEU A 135 -13.23 0.85 14.32
N GLY A 136 -13.80 1.93 14.89
CA GLY A 136 -13.08 2.93 15.67
C GLY A 136 -12.49 4.10 14.87
N GLY A 137 -12.83 4.22 13.59
CA GLY A 137 -12.52 5.36 12.74
C GLY A 137 -11.02 5.60 12.48
N ILE A 138 -10.69 6.81 12.01
CA ILE A 138 -9.32 7.21 11.64
C ILE A 138 -8.28 6.94 12.75
N PRO A 139 -8.57 7.13 14.07
CA PRO A 139 -7.63 6.81 15.13
C PRO A 139 -7.12 5.35 15.11
N GLN A 140 -7.91 4.39 14.63
CA GLN A 140 -7.53 2.97 14.55
C GLN A 140 -6.78 2.58 13.27
N MET A 141 -6.63 3.49 12.30
CA MET A 141 -5.84 3.22 11.11
C MET A 141 -4.35 2.99 11.45
N ASN A 142 -3.68 2.21 10.63
CA ASN A 142 -2.25 2.02 10.70
C ASN A 142 -1.49 3.29 10.26
N THR A 143 -0.21 3.34 10.63
CA THR A 143 0.65 4.50 10.37
C THR A 143 0.79 4.81 8.87
N PHE A 144 0.91 3.78 8.03
CA PHE A 144 1.12 3.95 6.60
C PHE A 144 -0.08 4.66 5.96
N SER A 145 -1.30 4.24 6.27
CA SER A 145 -2.53 4.84 5.76
C SER A 145 -2.73 6.27 6.28
N LYS A 146 -2.40 6.52 7.56
CA LYS A 146 -2.40 7.88 8.13
C LYS A 146 -1.40 8.82 7.45
N LEU A 147 -0.30 8.31 6.89
CA LEU A 147 0.64 9.11 6.11
C LEU A 147 -0.01 9.68 4.84
N TYR A 148 -0.81 8.89 4.14
CA TYR A 148 -1.55 9.38 2.96
C TYR A 148 -2.60 10.42 3.34
N LEU A 149 -3.28 10.26 4.47
CA LEU A 149 -4.18 11.30 5.01
C LEU A 149 -3.42 12.58 5.38
N ALA A 150 -2.17 12.48 5.85
CA ALA A 150 -1.36 13.64 6.16
C ALA A 150 -0.88 14.39 4.91
N LEU A 151 -0.63 13.70 3.80
CA LEU A 151 -0.30 14.32 2.51
C LEU A 151 -1.41 15.27 2.03
N VAL A 152 -2.67 14.97 2.34
CA VAL A 152 -3.84 15.77 1.93
C VAL A 152 -4.40 16.66 3.06
N GLY A 153 -3.66 16.77 4.17
CA GLY A 153 -4.02 17.66 5.28
C GLY A 153 -5.14 17.14 6.20
N VAL A 154 -5.60 15.90 6.03
CA VAL A 154 -6.65 15.29 6.86
C VAL A 154 -6.09 14.77 8.19
N PHE A 155 -4.82 14.34 8.23
CA PHE A 155 -4.18 13.83 9.44
C PHE A 155 -2.93 14.63 9.85
N PRO A 156 -2.73 14.97 11.15
CA PRO A 156 -1.58 15.77 11.56
C PRO A 156 -0.25 14.99 11.50
N TRP A 157 0.76 15.53 10.79
CA TRP A 157 2.11 14.96 10.71
C TRP A 157 2.78 14.69 12.06
N LYS A 158 2.47 15.48 13.10
CA LYS A 158 3.08 15.34 14.44
C LYS A 158 2.82 13.98 15.08
N TYR A 159 1.76 13.28 14.68
CA TYR A 159 1.40 11.96 15.20
C TYR A 159 1.96 10.79 14.38
N LEU A 160 2.54 11.07 13.20
CA LEU A 160 3.24 10.05 12.42
C LEU A 160 4.65 9.85 12.95
N PRO A 161 5.22 8.63 12.88
CA PRO A 161 6.61 8.40 13.19
C PRO A 161 7.55 9.21 12.29
N ALA A 162 8.66 9.67 12.85
CA ALA A 162 9.76 10.25 12.11
C ALA A 162 10.48 9.16 11.32
N ILE A 163 10.83 9.47 10.06
CA ILE A 163 11.65 8.61 9.21
C ILE A 163 12.90 9.42 8.87
N PRO A 164 13.97 9.32 9.68
CA PRO A 164 15.14 10.18 9.54
C PRO A 164 15.90 9.84 8.26
N ILE A 165 15.97 10.78 7.32
CA ILE A 165 16.67 10.60 6.04
C ILE A 165 18.18 10.34 6.22
N GLU A 166 18.74 10.80 7.33
CA GLU A 166 20.13 10.57 7.71
C GLU A 166 20.48 9.08 7.85
N MET A 167 19.49 8.18 7.94
CA MET A 167 19.72 6.72 7.95
C MET A 167 20.47 6.22 6.70
N VAL A 168 20.35 6.93 5.57
CA VAL A 168 21.03 6.60 4.31
C VAL A 168 22.55 6.75 4.40
N LEU A 169 23.02 7.63 5.30
CA LEU A 169 24.44 7.90 5.51
C LEU A 169 25.07 7.02 6.59
N LEU A 170 24.27 6.17 7.27
CA LEU A 170 24.81 5.30 8.30
C LEU A 170 25.88 4.37 7.71
N PRO A 171 26.95 4.07 8.45
CA PRO A 171 27.93 3.10 8.00
C PRO A 171 27.36 1.68 8.09
N SER A 172 27.92 0.76 7.32
CA SER A 172 27.44 -0.64 7.23
C SER A 172 27.44 -1.40 8.55
N TRP A 173 28.30 -1.02 9.51
CA TRP A 173 28.34 -1.62 10.84
C TRP A 173 27.14 -1.20 11.72
N ALA A 174 26.51 -0.06 11.47
CA ALA A 174 25.41 0.45 12.31
C ALA A 174 24.18 -0.48 12.29
N PRO A 175 23.45 -0.64 13.40
CA PRO A 175 22.32 -1.58 13.50
C PRO A 175 21.14 -1.22 12.57
N PHE A 176 20.92 0.06 12.31
CA PHE A 176 19.81 0.57 11.47
C PHE A 176 20.26 1.01 10.07
N HIS A 177 21.40 0.50 9.60
CA HIS A 177 21.87 0.76 8.25
C HIS A 177 20.86 0.23 7.21
N ILE A 178 20.57 1.01 6.16
CA ILE A 178 19.52 0.68 5.18
C ILE A 178 19.75 -0.68 4.48
N TYR A 179 21.01 -1.13 4.34
CA TYR A 179 21.31 -2.43 3.71
C TYR A 179 21.19 -3.63 4.67
N LYS A 180 20.86 -3.41 5.94
CA LYS A 180 20.42 -4.47 6.86
C LYS A 180 18.90 -4.69 6.82
N MET A 181 18.16 -3.84 6.11
CA MET A 181 16.72 -3.98 5.89
C MET A 181 16.47 -4.84 4.66
N SER A 182 15.31 -5.50 4.59
CA SER A 182 14.90 -6.23 3.39
C SER A 182 14.80 -5.28 2.19
N SER A 183 14.98 -5.83 0.98
CA SER A 183 14.94 -5.06 -0.27
C SER A 183 13.64 -4.25 -0.41
N TRP A 184 12.48 -4.86 -0.13
CA TRP A 184 11.19 -4.19 -0.17
C TRP A 184 11.11 -3.05 0.86
N SER A 185 11.63 -3.27 2.09
CA SER A 185 11.46 -2.29 3.18
C SER A 185 12.30 -1.07 2.90
N ARG A 186 13.53 -1.29 2.43
CA ARG A 186 14.43 -0.23 1.98
C ARG A 186 13.81 0.57 0.83
N ALA A 187 13.28 -0.09 -0.19
CA ALA A 187 12.66 0.57 -1.34
C ALA A 187 11.46 1.44 -0.97
N MET A 188 10.69 1.08 0.06
CA MET A 188 9.62 1.94 0.58
C MET A 188 10.14 3.05 1.50
N LEU A 189 11.10 2.77 2.37
CA LEU A 189 11.56 3.71 3.40
C LEU A 189 12.34 4.89 2.83
N ILE A 190 13.12 4.69 1.77
CA ILE A 190 13.90 5.77 1.15
C ILE A 190 12.99 6.91 0.66
N PRO A 191 12.01 6.69 -0.24
CA PRO A 191 11.10 7.75 -0.65
C PRO A 191 10.26 8.28 0.52
N LEU A 192 9.84 7.42 1.46
CA LEU A 192 9.11 7.87 2.66
C LEU A 192 9.95 8.80 3.55
N SER A 193 11.27 8.63 3.61
CA SER A 193 12.16 9.52 4.36
C SER A 193 12.23 10.93 3.75
N ILE A 194 12.22 11.01 2.41
CA ILE A 194 12.13 12.27 1.65
C ILE A 194 10.77 12.93 1.91
N ILE A 195 9.69 12.15 1.84
CA ILE A 195 8.32 12.62 2.13
C ILE A 195 8.22 13.12 3.57
N ASN A 196 8.79 12.41 4.55
CA ASN A 196 8.77 12.80 5.96
C ASN A 196 9.58 14.08 6.23
N HIS A 197 10.63 14.32 5.45
CA HIS A 197 11.41 15.55 5.48
C HIS A 197 10.60 16.75 4.98
N PHE A 198 10.05 16.67 3.77
CA PHE A 198 9.34 17.79 3.14
C PHE A 198 7.93 18.00 3.70
N LYS A 199 7.27 16.93 4.16
CA LYS A 199 5.86 16.90 4.56
C LYS A 199 4.97 17.61 3.52
N PRO A 200 5.01 17.20 2.24
CA PRO A 200 4.47 17.96 1.10
C PRO A 200 2.94 17.95 1.11
N THR A 201 2.36 18.69 2.06
CA THR A 201 0.94 18.68 2.38
C THR A 201 0.20 19.57 1.40
N ARG A 202 -0.88 19.06 0.83
CA ARG A 202 -1.82 19.82 0.02
C ARG A 202 -3.18 19.78 0.67
N ILE A 203 -3.54 20.88 1.32
CA ILE A 203 -4.78 20.97 2.09
C ILE A 203 -5.95 20.94 1.12
N LEU A 204 -6.80 19.91 1.27
CA LEU A 204 -8.04 19.82 0.53
C LEU A 204 -9.10 20.78 1.09
N ALA A 205 -10.03 21.18 0.22
CA ALA A 205 -11.19 21.98 0.61
C ALA A 205 -12.02 21.32 1.72
N GLY A 206 -12.71 22.12 2.52
CA GLY A 206 -13.36 21.70 3.76
C GLY A 206 -14.37 20.55 3.57
N GLU A 207 -15.12 20.59 2.46
CA GLU A 207 -16.08 19.56 2.10
C GLU A 207 -15.45 18.19 1.79
N LYS A 208 -14.14 18.15 1.50
CA LYS A 208 -13.36 16.93 1.24
C LYS A 208 -12.62 16.40 2.47
N GLN A 209 -12.72 17.08 3.62
CA GLN A 209 -12.16 16.60 4.88
C GLN A 209 -12.91 15.36 5.40
N LEU A 210 -12.37 14.61 6.36
CA LEU A 210 -12.97 13.36 6.88
C LEU A 210 -13.42 13.48 8.34
N HIS A 211 -13.92 14.66 8.74
CA HIS A 211 -14.38 14.93 10.11
C HIS A 211 -15.38 13.89 10.61
N GLU A 212 -16.26 13.40 9.72
CA GLU A 212 -17.29 12.40 10.01
C GLU A 212 -16.76 10.98 10.28
N LEU A 213 -15.46 10.73 10.05
CA LEU A 213 -14.80 9.44 10.30
C LEU A 213 -13.98 9.43 11.60
N TYR A 214 -14.04 10.50 12.38
CA TYR A 214 -13.49 10.56 13.73
C TYR A 214 -14.59 10.26 14.76
N PRO A 215 -14.41 9.27 15.64
CA PRO A 215 -15.29 9.10 16.80
C PRO A 215 -15.40 10.40 17.61
N LEU A 216 -16.58 10.64 18.18
CA LEU A 216 -16.88 11.87 18.90
C LEU A 216 -15.78 12.21 19.92
N GLY A 217 -15.25 13.43 19.82
CA GLY A 217 -14.18 13.93 20.70
C GLY A 217 -12.76 13.43 20.40
N THR A 218 -12.56 12.54 19.42
CA THR A 218 -11.22 12.00 19.11
C THR A 218 -10.41 12.85 18.14
N GLU A 219 -11.05 13.68 17.32
CA GLU A 219 -10.37 14.47 16.29
C GLU A 219 -9.34 15.45 16.87
N GLN A 220 -9.71 16.10 17.98
CA GLN A 220 -8.83 17.03 18.71
C GLN A 220 -7.99 16.36 19.81
N ALA A 221 -8.17 15.05 20.01
CA ALA A 221 -7.45 14.32 21.04
C ALA A 221 -5.96 14.15 20.73
N ASP A 222 -5.21 13.70 21.72
CA ASP A 222 -3.83 13.25 21.51
C ASP A 222 -3.83 11.89 20.82
N LEU A 223 -3.54 11.89 19.51
CA LEU A 223 -3.50 10.68 18.67
C LEU A 223 -2.13 9.99 18.70
N ARG A 224 -1.26 10.32 19.66
CA ARG A 224 -0.02 9.58 19.89
C ARG A 224 -0.31 8.12 20.19
N LEU A 225 0.60 7.25 19.74
CA LEU A 225 0.56 5.84 20.11
C LEU A 225 0.70 5.71 21.64
N PRO A 226 -0.18 4.96 22.32
CA PRO A 226 -0.11 4.83 23.76
C PRO A 226 1.19 4.13 24.16
N ARG A 227 1.78 4.56 25.28
CA ARG A 227 2.94 3.87 25.86
C ARG A 227 2.46 2.65 26.65
N SER A 228 3.30 1.63 26.73
CA SER A 228 3.05 0.49 27.64
C SER A 228 3.18 0.96 29.09
N GLU A 229 2.38 0.37 29.99
CA GLU A 229 2.43 0.65 31.44
C GLU A 229 3.83 0.41 32.03
N LYS A 230 4.53 -0.63 31.56
CA LYS A 230 5.90 -0.92 31.99
C LYS A 230 6.87 0.11 31.39
N PHE A 231 7.67 0.74 32.23
CA PHE A 231 8.58 1.82 31.81
C PHE A 231 9.59 1.38 30.72
N TRP A 232 10.20 0.20 30.89
CA TRP A 232 11.16 -0.40 29.95
C TRP A 232 10.49 -1.50 29.14
N THR A 233 10.09 -1.15 27.92
CA THR A 233 9.65 -2.08 26.88
C THR A 233 10.25 -1.63 25.55
N TRP A 234 10.43 -2.56 24.61
CA TRP A 234 10.85 -2.20 23.25
C TRP A 234 9.93 -1.15 22.63
N ARG A 235 8.60 -1.25 22.86
CA ARG A 235 7.63 -0.24 22.46
C ARG A 235 7.99 1.14 23.02
N ASN A 236 8.16 1.27 24.33
CA ASN A 236 8.47 2.56 24.93
C ASN A 236 9.86 3.08 24.55
N PHE A 237 10.83 2.20 24.30
CA PHE A 237 12.13 2.58 23.75
C PHE A 237 11.99 3.21 22.36
N PHE A 238 11.31 2.54 21.43
CA PHE A 238 11.11 3.07 20.07
C PHE A 238 10.24 4.34 20.06
N LEU A 239 9.23 4.44 20.92
CA LEU A 239 8.43 5.67 21.05
C LEU A 239 9.26 6.85 21.56
N ARG A 240 10.16 6.63 22.54
CA ARG A 240 11.08 7.68 23.01
C ARG A 240 12.11 8.06 21.94
N LEU A 241 12.59 7.08 21.17
CA LEU A 241 13.50 7.33 20.05
C LEU A 241 12.81 8.19 18.97
N ASP A 242 11.56 7.89 18.65
CA ASP A 242 10.72 8.67 17.75
C ASP A 242 10.50 10.11 18.27
N ASP A 243 10.14 10.26 19.55
CA ASP A 243 10.01 11.58 20.20
C ASP A 243 11.32 12.37 20.13
N THR A 244 12.46 11.69 20.31
CA THR A 244 13.79 12.30 20.21
C THR A 244 14.07 12.76 18.78
N PHE A 245 13.81 11.94 17.76
CA PHE A 245 13.97 12.35 16.37
C PHE A 245 13.08 13.54 16.01
N LYS A 246 11.83 13.56 16.46
CA LYS A 246 10.91 14.68 16.27
C LYS A 246 11.41 15.95 16.95
N PHE A 247 11.97 15.83 18.15
CA PHE A 247 12.58 16.95 18.88
C PHE A 247 13.84 17.49 18.19
N LEU A 248 14.66 16.61 17.62
CA LEU A 248 15.89 16.98 16.92
C LEU A 248 15.64 17.43 15.47
N GLN A 249 14.50 17.10 14.87
CA GLN A 249 14.16 17.45 13.47
C GLN A 249 14.31 18.96 13.17
N PRO A 250 13.84 19.90 14.02
CA PRO A 250 13.99 21.34 13.80
C PRO A 250 15.42 21.85 13.88
N LEU A 251 16.35 21.12 14.53
CA LEU A 251 17.74 21.57 14.72
C LEU A 251 18.55 21.64 13.42
N ARG A 252 18.00 21.16 12.29
CA ARG A 252 18.51 21.35 10.92
C ARG A 252 20.04 21.38 10.85
N ILE A 253 20.72 20.29 11.22
CA ILE A 253 22.16 20.13 10.97
C ILE A 253 22.34 20.08 9.44
N GLY A 254 22.43 21.25 8.83
CA GLY A 254 22.05 21.47 7.43
C GLY A 254 22.87 20.64 6.46
N LEU A 255 24.18 20.56 6.69
CA LEU A 255 25.10 19.85 5.80
C LEU A 255 24.90 18.33 5.81
N LEU A 256 24.66 17.73 6.99
CA LEU A 256 24.41 16.28 7.09
C LEU A 256 23.09 15.93 6.40
N ARG A 257 22.06 16.74 6.63
CA ARG A 257 20.74 16.52 6.07
C ARG A 257 20.69 16.72 4.57
N GLN A 258 21.39 17.74 4.06
CA GLN A 258 21.53 17.96 2.63
C GLN A 258 22.23 16.78 1.96
N ARG A 259 23.37 16.33 2.52
CA ARG A 259 24.07 15.13 2.03
C ARG A 259 23.19 13.88 2.07
N ALA A 260 22.39 13.71 3.12
CA ALA A 260 21.48 12.58 3.25
C ALA A 260 20.36 12.65 2.19
N MET A 261 19.86 13.85 1.91
CA MET A 261 18.87 14.09 0.85
C MET A 261 19.43 13.75 -0.53
N GLU A 262 20.60 14.29 -0.87
CA GLU A 262 21.30 14.00 -2.13
C GLU A 262 21.57 12.49 -2.27
N ALA A 263 22.01 11.84 -1.19
CA ALA A 263 22.25 10.38 -1.20
C ALA A 263 20.95 9.57 -1.37
N ALA A 264 19.85 9.98 -0.72
CA ALA A 264 18.56 9.31 -0.86
C ALA A 264 17.96 9.48 -2.26
N GLU A 265 18.05 10.69 -2.81
CA GLU A 265 17.65 11.01 -4.18
C GLU A 265 18.46 10.18 -5.19
N GLN A 266 19.80 10.22 -5.13
CA GLN A 266 20.65 9.43 -6.01
C GLN A 266 20.35 7.93 -5.89
N TRP A 267 20.16 7.44 -4.66
CA TRP A 267 19.79 6.04 -4.43
C TRP A 267 18.50 5.65 -5.18
N MET A 268 17.49 6.52 -5.18
CA MET A 268 16.26 6.30 -5.94
C MET A 268 16.50 6.38 -7.45
N LEU A 269 17.16 7.44 -7.92
CA LEU A 269 17.43 7.69 -9.35
C LEU A 269 18.18 6.52 -10.00
N GLU A 270 19.21 5.99 -9.33
CA GLU A 270 19.96 4.82 -9.78
C GLU A 270 19.09 3.57 -10.00
N ARG A 271 17.95 3.47 -9.28
CA ARG A 271 17.08 2.28 -9.22
C ARG A 271 15.77 2.45 -9.98
N ILE A 272 15.47 3.65 -10.46
CA ILE A 272 14.37 3.91 -11.41
C ILE A 272 14.88 4.22 -12.81
N ARG A 273 16.20 4.09 -13.05
CA ARG A 273 16.82 4.31 -14.36
C ARG A 273 16.26 3.38 -15.44
N GLU A 274 16.59 3.70 -16.69
CA GLU A 274 16.26 2.86 -17.85
C GLU A 274 16.64 1.39 -17.64
N GLY A 275 15.73 0.50 -18.03
CA GLY A 275 15.82 -0.95 -17.82
C GLY A 275 15.28 -1.46 -16.48
N SER A 276 14.76 -0.59 -15.61
CA SER A 276 13.99 -0.99 -14.43
C SER A 276 12.49 -0.78 -14.66
N ASP A 277 11.64 -1.67 -14.15
CA ASP A 277 10.17 -1.53 -14.13
C ASP A 277 9.69 -0.72 -12.90
N GLY A 278 10.40 0.37 -12.59
CA GLY A 278 10.16 1.21 -11.42
C GLY A 278 10.80 0.69 -10.13
N LEU A 279 10.69 1.49 -9.06
CA LEU A 279 11.42 1.24 -7.81
C LEU A 279 10.96 -0.06 -7.14
N ALA A 280 11.81 -1.08 -7.18
CA ALA A 280 11.53 -2.44 -6.70
C ALA A 280 10.31 -3.11 -7.35
N ALA A 281 9.75 -2.54 -8.43
CA ALA A 281 8.56 -3.03 -9.15
C ALA A 281 7.38 -3.40 -8.22
N VAL A 282 7.20 -2.66 -7.12
CA VAL A 282 6.09 -2.83 -6.19
C VAL A 282 5.34 -1.52 -5.96
N TYR A 283 4.01 -1.60 -5.96
CA TYR A 283 3.10 -0.45 -5.90
C TYR A 283 3.48 0.58 -4.83
N PRO A 284 3.69 0.23 -3.54
CA PRO A 284 3.95 1.25 -2.53
C PRO A 284 5.27 1.99 -2.75
N ALA A 285 6.32 1.31 -3.23
CA ALA A 285 7.61 1.93 -3.47
C ALA A 285 7.55 2.87 -4.68
N MET A 286 6.86 2.46 -5.74
CA MET A 286 6.68 3.25 -6.95
C MET A 286 5.78 4.48 -6.73
N LEU A 287 4.67 4.33 -5.99
CA LEU A 287 3.81 5.47 -5.65
C LEU A 287 4.55 6.49 -4.77
N ASN A 288 5.24 6.00 -3.73
CA ASN A 288 6.01 6.86 -2.85
C ASN A 288 7.19 7.52 -3.58
N SER A 289 7.82 6.86 -4.55
CA SER A 289 8.90 7.48 -5.34
C SER A 289 8.37 8.62 -6.22
N MET A 290 7.21 8.47 -6.85
CA MET A 290 6.56 9.57 -7.57
C MET A 290 6.26 10.76 -6.65
N ILE A 291 5.70 10.52 -5.46
CA ILE A 291 5.44 11.57 -4.45
C ILE A 291 6.75 12.25 -4.02
N ALA A 292 7.80 11.47 -3.75
CA ALA A 292 9.12 11.97 -3.36
C ALA A 292 9.77 12.81 -4.46
N LEU A 293 9.70 12.38 -5.73
CA LEU A 293 10.20 13.14 -6.88
C LEU A 293 9.47 14.48 -7.03
N ARG A 294 8.14 14.50 -6.90
CA ARG A 294 7.37 15.77 -6.89
C ARG A 294 7.77 16.67 -5.72
N ALA A 295 8.04 16.10 -4.54
CA ALA A 295 8.50 16.85 -3.37
C ALA A 295 9.92 17.43 -3.56
N LEU A 296 10.78 16.75 -4.31
CA LEU A 296 12.11 17.21 -4.73
C LEU A 296 12.06 18.27 -5.85
N GLY A 297 10.89 18.53 -6.44
CA GLY A 297 10.71 19.54 -7.49
C GLY A 297 10.79 19.01 -8.92
N TYR A 298 10.78 17.69 -9.12
CA TYR A 298 10.70 17.11 -10.46
C TYR A 298 9.33 17.42 -11.07
N SER A 299 9.32 18.10 -12.22
CA SER A 299 8.11 18.38 -12.99
C SER A 299 7.63 17.13 -13.73
N LYS A 300 6.37 17.15 -14.20
CA LYS A 300 5.81 16.07 -15.03
C LYS A 300 6.58 15.86 -16.35
N THR A 301 7.11 16.94 -16.89
CA THR A 301 7.94 16.94 -18.11
C THR A 301 9.36 16.45 -17.87
N ASN A 302 9.78 16.25 -16.62
CA ASN A 302 11.09 15.70 -16.33
C ASN A 302 11.13 14.23 -16.79
N PRO A 303 12.12 13.82 -17.62
CA PRO A 303 12.18 12.45 -18.15
C PRO A 303 12.16 11.37 -17.06
N VAL A 304 12.78 11.62 -15.90
CA VAL A 304 12.79 10.67 -14.78
C VAL A 304 11.40 10.48 -14.20
N TYR A 305 10.65 11.56 -14.01
CA TYR A 305 9.30 11.49 -13.46
C TYR A 305 8.33 10.86 -14.47
N ALA A 306 8.41 11.25 -15.74
CA ALA A 306 7.60 10.67 -16.81
C ALA A 306 7.84 9.14 -16.93
N LYS A 307 9.10 8.70 -16.81
CA LYS A 307 9.44 7.28 -16.76
C LYS A 307 8.84 6.60 -15.53
N ALA A 308 8.97 7.19 -14.34
CA ALA A 308 8.37 6.63 -13.13
C ALA A 308 6.84 6.50 -13.20
N GLU A 309 6.16 7.48 -13.81
CA GLU A 309 4.72 7.40 -14.10
C GLU A 309 4.41 6.27 -15.10
N ASN A 310 5.21 6.12 -16.15
CA ASN A 310 5.03 5.05 -17.13
C ASN A 310 5.24 3.65 -16.52
N ASP A 311 6.29 3.48 -15.72
CA ASP A 311 6.54 2.22 -15.00
C ASP A 311 5.36 1.89 -14.07
N PHE A 312 4.85 2.89 -13.34
CA PHE A 312 3.70 2.72 -12.46
C PHE A 312 2.43 2.33 -13.23
N ALA A 313 2.20 2.93 -14.39
CA ALA A 313 1.10 2.56 -15.27
C ALA A 313 1.21 1.11 -15.79
N GLY A 314 2.41 0.53 -15.81
CA GLY A 314 2.63 -0.89 -16.09
C GLY A 314 1.95 -1.85 -15.10
N LEU A 315 1.56 -1.36 -13.91
CA LEU A 315 0.77 -2.13 -12.94
C LEU A 315 -0.73 -2.14 -13.26
N PHE A 316 -1.20 -1.34 -14.22
CA PHE A 316 -2.61 -1.24 -14.53
C PHE A 316 -3.10 -2.46 -15.31
N VAL A 317 -4.26 -2.95 -14.92
CA VAL A 317 -5.01 -3.95 -15.66
C VAL A 317 -6.21 -3.24 -16.28
N ASP A 318 -6.07 -2.96 -17.58
CA ASP A 318 -7.06 -2.24 -18.38
C ASP A 318 -8.19 -3.18 -18.84
N ASP A 319 -8.94 -3.71 -17.87
CA ASP A 319 -10.15 -4.48 -18.13
C ASP A 319 -11.34 -3.50 -18.33
N PRO A 320 -12.08 -3.60 -19.45
CA PRO A 320 -13.24 -2.76 -19.72
C PRO A 320 -14.32 -2.83 -18.64
N GLU A 321 -14.48 -3.99 -18.00
CA GLU A 321 -15.49 -4.21 -16.98
C GLU A 321 -15.01 -3.82 -15.59
N ASP A 322 -13.75 -4.09 -15.26
CA ASP A 322 -13.21 -3.86 -13.92
C ASP A 322 -11.73 -3.47 -13.91
N PHE A 323 -11.44 -2.19 -14.16
CA PHE A 323 -10.09 -1.65 -14.00
C PHE A 323 -9.52 -1.96 -12.62
N ARG A 324 -8.26 -2.35 -12.55
CA ARG A 324 -7.58 -2.65 -11.29
C ARG A 324 -6.09 -2.35 -11.41
N ILE A 325 -5.44 -2.22 -10.27
CA ILE A 325 -4.00 -1.98 -10.19
C ILE A 325 -3.39 -3.16 -9.45
N GLN A 326 -2.35 -3.75 -10.02
CA GLN A 326 -1.62 -4.86 -9.40
C GLN A 326 -0.60 -4.33 -8.38
N PRO A 327 -0.29 -5.10 -7.32
CA PRO A 327 0.70 -4.70 -6.32
C PRO A 327 2.13 -4.89 -6.87
N CYS A 328 2.31 -5.87 -7.76
CA CYS A 328 3.52 -6.20 -8.51
C CYS A 328 3.16 -7.24 -9.59
N LEU A 329 4.14 -7.66 -10.38
CA LEU A 329 3.99 -8.69 -11.42
C LEU A 329 4.76 -9.96 -11.01
N SER A 330 4.31 -11.13 -11.48
CA SER A 330 4.87 -12.45 -11.16
C SER A 330 5.42 -13.28 -12.33
N PRO A 331 5.90 -12.71 -13.46
CA PRO A 331 6.18 -13.50 -14.66
C PRO A 331 7.24 -14.59 -14.47
N VAL A 332 8.30 -14.30 -13.70
CA VAL A 332 9.37 -15.28 -13.42
C VAL A 332 8.86 -16.41 -12.51
N TRP A 333 8.08 -16.05 -11.49
CA TRP A 333 7.56 -16.98 -10.51
C TRP A 333 6.55 -17.95 -11.15
N ASP A 334 5.59 -17.41 -11.90
CA ASP A 334 4.54 -18.19 -12.55
C ASP A 334 5.12 -19.09 -13.63
N THR A 335 6.10 -18.61 -14.39
CA THR A 335 6.80 -19.42 -15.40
C THR A 335 7.55 -20.58 -14.76
N ALA A 336 8.31 -20.35 -13.68
CA ALA A 336 9.07 -21.40 -13.02
C ALA A 336 8.17 -22.51 -12.45
N ILE A 337 7.06 -22.14 -11.80
CA ILE A 337 6.09 -23.10 -11.27
C ILE A 337 5.40 -23.85 -12.41
N THR A 338 5.02 -23.15 -13.48
CA THR A 338 4.34 -23.78 -14.62
C THR A 338 5.25 -24.80 -15.31
N ILE A 339 6.54 -24.50 -15.48
CA ILE A 339 7.51 -25.45 -16.05
C ILE A 339 7.70 -26.69 -15.15
N ILE A 340 7.64 -26.54 -13.83
CA ILE A 340 7.75 -27.69 -12.90
C ILE A 340 6.47 -28.54 -12.91
N ALA A 341 5.32 -27.92 -13.14
CA ALA A 341 4.02 -28.57 -13.14
C ALA A 341 3.70 -29.33 -14.44
N LEU A 342 4.23 -28.84 -15.58
CA LEU A 342 4.13 -29.49 -16.90
C LEU A 342 5.06 -30.69 -16.99
#